data_AF-A0A543AV48-F1
#
_entry.id   AF-A0A543AV48-F1
#
_cell.length_a   1.000
_cell.length_b   1.000
_cell.length_c   1.000
_cell.angle_alpha   90.00
_cell.angle_beta   90.00
_cell.angle_gamma   90.00
#
_symmetry.space_group_name_H-M   'P 1'
#
loop_
_entity.id
_entity.type
_entity.pdbx_description
1 polymer ?
#
loop_
_entity_poly.entity_id
_entity_poly.type
_entity_poly.pdbx_seq_one_letter_code
_entity_poly.pdbx_strand_id
1 'polypeptide(L)' 'MTGQFARLGIYAGAFLTVAALLLLVFIPYGSGEFVITTLTAGLGVFLGTISALVIHIERKRQ' A
#
# COMPACT_ATOMS: atom_id res chain seq x y z
N MET A 1 -11.87 -6.34 16.29
CA MET A 1 -12.06 -6.49 14.82
C MET A 1 -11.20 -5.48 14.06
N THR A 2 -11.18 -4.20 14.43
CA THR A 2 -10.37 -3.13 13.81
C THR A 2 -8.87 -3.45 13.70
N GLY A 3 -8.22 -3.96 14.74
CA GLY A 3 -6.80 -4.36 14.65
C GLY A 3 -6.48 -5.48 13.66
N GLN A 4 -7.42 -6.38 13.36
CA GLN A 4 -7.23 -7.42 12.32
C GLN A 4 -7.32 -6.82 10.92
N PHE A 5 -8.28 -5.91 10.69
CA PHE A 5 -8.39 -5.17 9.44
C PHE A 5 -7.18 -4.27 9.20
N ALA A 6 -6.65 -3.64 10.24
CA ALA A 6 -5.45 -2.83 10.13
C ALA A 6 -4.21 -3.69 9.78
N ARG A 7 -4.06 -4.88 10.36
CA ARG A 7 -2.98 -5.80 9.96
C ARG A 7 -3.13 -6.25 8.50
N LEU A 8 -4.35 -6.61 8.08
CA LEU A 8 -4.64 -6.96 6.69
C LEU A 8 -4.26 -5.82 5.75
N GLY A 9 -4.60 -4.58 6.12
CA GLY A 9 -4.25 -3.39 5.34
C GLY A 9 -2.73 -3.18 5.22
N ILE A 10 -1.93 -3.46 6.25
CA ILE A 10 -0.46 -3.42 6.13
C ILE A 10 0.03 -4.43 5.09
N TYR A 11 -0.43 -5.69 5.17
CA TYR A 11 0.00 -6.73 4.24
C TYR A 11 -0.47 -6.46 2.81
N ALA A 12 -1.72 -6.03 2.63
CA ALA A 12 -2.27 -5.67 1.33
C ALA A 12 -1.54 -4.46 0.72
N GLY A 13 -1.26 -3.44 1.54
CA GLY A 13 -0.50 -2.27 1.12
C GLY A 13 0.92 -2.64 0.68
N ALA A 14 1.63 -3.43 1.49
CA ALA A 14 2.96 -3.92 1.17
C ALA A 14 2.98 -4.75 -0.12
N PHE A 15 2.02 -5.68 -0.28
CA PHE A 15 1.89 -6.49 -1.48
C PHE A 15 1.65 -5.63 -2.73
N LEU A 16 0.69 -4.70 -2.68
CA LEU A 16 0.39 -3.81 -3.80
C LEU A 16 1.59 -2.95 -4.19
N THR A 17 2.30 -2.39 -3.21
CA THR A 17 3.49 -1.58 -3.47
C THR A 17 4.60 -2.42 -4.11
N VAL A 18 4.91 -3.59 -3.55
CA VAL A 18 5.98 -4.45 -4.09
C VAL A 18 5.63 -4.94 -5.50
N ALA A 19 4.40 -5.41 -5.71
CA ALA A 19 3.94 -5.87 -7.01
C ALA A 19 4.00 -4.74 -8.07
N ALA A 20 3.52 -3.55 -7.73
CA ALA A 20 3.54 -2.41 -8.65
C ALA A 20 4.97 -1.91 -8.94
N LEU A 21 5.86 -1.90 -7.94
CA LEU A 21 7.27 -1.54 -8.14
C LEU A 21 8.01 -2.55 -9.03
N LEU A 22 7.76 -3.85 -8.84
CA LEU A 22 8.30 -4.88 -9.72
C LEU A 22 7.81 -4.72 -11.15
N LEU A 23 6.51 -4.41 -11.34
CA LEU A 23 5.92 -4.18 -12.65
C LEU A 23 6.49 -2.92 -13.33
N LEU A 24 6.72 -1.85 -12.57
CA LEU A 24 7.27 -0.58 -13.07
C LEU A 24 8.62 -0.73 -13.77
N VAL A 25 9.42 -1.72 -13.39
CA VAL A 25 10.72 -2.02 -14.04
C VAL A 25 10.56 -2.42 -15.51
N PHE A 26 9.41 -2.99 -15.87
CA PHE A 26 9.15 -3.52 -17.21
C PHE A 26 8.27 -2.62 -18.08
N ILE A 27 7.70 -1.56 -17.50
CA ILE A 27 6.77 -0.69 -18.22
C ILE A 27 7.50 0.52 -18.79
N PRO A 28 7.32 0.82 -20.10
CA PRO A 28 7.93 2.00 -20.72
C PRO A 28 7.37 3.29 -20.11
N TYR A 29 8.28 4.21 -19.79
CA TYR A 29 7.96 5.54 -19.30
C TYR A 29 7.06 6.31 -20.27
N GLY A 30 6.11 7.08 -19.71
CA GLY A 30 5.20 7.91 -20.50
C GLY A 30 3.98 7.18 -21.07
N SER A 31 3.85 5.86 -20.84
CA SER A 31 2.64 5.10 -21.17
C SER A 31 1.53 5.30 -20.12
N GLY A 32 0.27 5.04 -20.51
CA GLY A 32 -0.85 5.02 -19.56
C GLY A 32 -0.67 3.94 -18.48
N GLU A 33 -0.11 2.80 -18.87
CA GLU A 33 0.21 1.69 -17.97
C GLU A 33 1.22 2.11 -16.89
N PHE A 34 2.20 2.94 -17.25
CA PHE A 34 3.18 3.48 -16.31
C PHE A 34 2.51 4.33 -15.23
N VAL A 35 1.59 5.21 -15.65
CA VAL A 35 0.85 6.10 -14.74
C VAL A 35 -0.01 5.29 -13.77
N ILE A 36 -0.79 4.34 -14.29
CA ILE A 36 -1.67 3.49 -13.49
C ILE A 36 -0.85 2.66 -12.48
N THR A 37 0.27 2.10 -12.92
CA THR A 37 1.13 1.28 -12.06
C THR A 37 1.79 2.14 -10.96
N THR A 38 2.23 3.34 -11.30
CA THR A 38 2.76 4.31 -10.33
C THR A 38 1.71 4.68 -9.28
N LEU A 39 0.48 4.97 -9.70
CA LEU A 39 -0.63 5.25 -8.80
C LEU A 39 -0.95 4.04 -7.91
N THR A 40 -0.89 2.82 -8.46
CA THR A 40 -1.09 1.57 -7.71
C THR A 40 -0.04 1.40 -6.62
N ALA A 41 1.23 1.67 -6.93
CA ALA A 41 2.30 1.65 -5.94
C ALA A 41 2.04 2.66 -4.80
N GLY A 42 1.62 3.89 -5.17
CA GLY A 42 1.26 4.94 -4.23
C GLY A 42 0.06 4.58 -3.34
N LEU A 43 -0.97 3.94 -3.91
CA LEU A 43 -2.12 3.43 -3.15
C LEU A 43 -1.70 2.35 -2.14
N GLY A 44 -0.79 1.45 -2.51
CA GLY A 44 -0.24 0.47 -1.58
C GLY A 44 0.45 1.12 -0.38
N VAL A 45 1.28 2.14 -0.62
CA VAL A 45 1.96 2.91 0.43
C VAL A 45 0.94 3.62 1.31
N PHE A 46 -0.03 4.29 0.71
CA PHE A 46 -1.09 5.00 1.43
C PHE A 46 -1.88 4.06 2.35
N LEU A 47 -2.28 2.91 1.84
CA LEU A 47 -3.05 1.91 2.59
C LEU A 47 -2.23 1.33 3.74
N GLY A 48 -0.94 1.05 3.52
CA GLY A 48 -0.01 0.64 4.57
C GLY A 48 0.14 1.71 5.67
N THR A 49 0.27 2.98 5.27
CA THR A 49 0.46 4.11 6.20
C THR A 49 -0.76 4.32 7.09
N ILE A 50 -1.97 4.34 6.51
CA ILE A 50 -3.21 4.48 7.29
C ILE A 50 -3.38 3.30 8.25
N SER A 51 -3.11 2.09 7.76
CA SER A 51 -3.22 0.88 8.57
C SER A 51 -2.26 0.89 9.76
N ALA A 52 -1.01 1.32 9.55
CA ALA A 52 -0.03 1.51 10.62
C ALA A 52 -0.48 2.57 11.63
N LEU A 53 -1.09 3.66 11.14
CA LEU A 53 -1.61 4.73 11.99
C LEU A 53 -2.77 4.25 12.87
N VAL A 54 -3.68 3.43 12.33
CA VAL A 54 -4.75 2.78 13.11
C VAL A 54 -4.17 1.88 14.20
N ILE A 55 -3.20 1.03 13.87
CA ILE A 55 -2.54 0.17 14.87
C ILE A 55 -1.85 1.00 15.96
N HIS A 56 -1.23 2.12 15.59
CA HIS A 56 -0.58 3.01 16.53
C HIS A 56 -1.59 3.66 17.49
N ILE A 57 -2.72 4.12 16.98
CA ILE A 57 -3.81 4.67 17.80
C ILE A 57 -4.38 3.61 18.74
N GLU A 58 -4.65 2.40 18.25
CA GLU A 58 -5.16 1.31 19.09
C GLU A 58 -4.16 0.96 20.21
N ARG A 59 -2.86 0.93 19.91
CA ARG A 59 -1.80 0.68 20.89
C ARG A 59 -1.70 1.73 21.99
N LYS A 60 -2.03 2.99 21.72
CA LYS A 60 -2.04 4.06 22.73
C LYS A 60 -3.33 4.09 23.56
N ARG A 61 -4.40 3.44 23.08
CA ARG A 61 -5.70 3.40 23.74
C ARG A 61 -5.81 2.25 24.75
N GLN A 62 -5.06 1.17 24.52
CA GLN A 62 -4.85 0.08 25.47
C GLN A 62 -3.79 0.47 26.49
#